data_AF-A0AAN9QFD3-F1
#
_entry.id   AF-A0AAN9QFD3-F1
#
_cell.length_a   1.000
_cell.length_b   1.000
_cell.length_c   1.000
_cell.angle_alpha   90.00
_cell.angle_beta   90.00
_cell.angle_gamma   90.00
#
_symmetry.space_group_name_H-M   'P 1'
#
loop_
_entity.id
_entity.type
_entity.pdbx_description
1 polymer ?
#
loop_
_entity_poly.entity_id
_entity_poly.type
_entity_poly.pdbx_seq_one_letter_code
_entity_poly.pdbx_strand_id
1 'polypeptide(L)'
;MPSNRLPMATSSFFFPLLLLLLTFSDLFVQTRSLNFGINYGQMADNLPSPSRVAALIKSLNVTKIKLYDSDPNVLSAFSNSDVEFIIGVRNEDLPSLRDPSKAQSWVQQHVQPYISQTKITCIAVGNEVFDYNLSQLTVNLLPAMQSMYNALVNLGLAQQVTVTSAHSYKILASSFPPSSGAFRQDLIQYIQPILSFHSQIKSPFLINAYPFFAYKDNPDQISLNYVLFQPNSGSIDPITNLHYDNMLFAQIDAVYAAIKRLGHTDIEVKISETGWPSKGDPDEVGATPQNAETYNSNLLRKIEQKQGTPANPSVPIDIFVFALFNENLKPGPVSERNYGLYYPDGNPVYNIGLQGYLPEMSFDSKSNVLSFNLVVYIFTFLLFTWELSRQ
;
A
#
# COMPACT_ATOMS: atom_id res chain seq x y z
N MET A 1 1.84 74.65 -41.57
CA MET A 1 3.17 74.14 -41.15
C MET A 1 2.98 73.27 -39.91
N PRO A 2 3.71 72.16 -39.78
CA PRO A 2 3.13 70.81 -39.78
C PRO A 2 2.69 70.32 -38.38
N SER A 3 1.53 69.67 -38.31
CA SER A 3 1.13 68.84 -37.17
C SER A 3 1.49 67.39 -37.46
N ASN A 4 2.57 66.90 -36.85
CA ASN A 4 2.90 65.47 -36.81
C ASN A 4 1.84 64.73 -35.99
N ARG A 5 1.06 63.84 -36.61
CA ARG A 5 0.34 62.77 -35.91
C ARG A 5 1.14 61.48 -36.06
N LEU A 6 1.68 60.98 -34.96
CA LEU A 6 2.15 59.60 -34.82
C LEU A 6 0.93 58.67 -34.60
N PRO A 7 0.93 57.43 -35.14
CA PRO A 7 -0.15 56.49 -34.92
C PRO A 7 -0.01 55.83 -33.56
N MET A 8 -1.09 55.81 -32.78
CA MET A 8 -1.20 55.04 -31.55
C MET A 8 -1.59 53.61 -31.93
N ALA A 9 -0.62 52.71 -32.02
CA ALA A 9 -0.84 51.29 -32.27
C ALA A 9 -0.42 50.50 -31.03
N THR A 10 -1.32 50.35 -30.05
CA THR A 10 -1.11 49.44 -28.91
C THR A 10 -2.42 48.88 -28.39
N SER A 11 -2.99 47.86 -29.05
CA SER A 11 -3.97 46.98 -28.39
C SER A 11 -4.18 45.64 -29.13
N SER A 12 -3.11 44.91 -29.47
CA SER A 12 -3.29 43.57 -30.07
C SER A 12 -2.40 42.46 -29.51
N PHE A 13 -1.60 42.71 -28.47
CA PHE A 13 -0.76 41.67 -27.86
C PHE A 13 -1.38 40.97 -26.64
N PHE A 14 -2.41 41.52 -26.02
CA PHE A 14 -3.01 40.92 -24.81
C PHE A 14 -4.02 39.81 -25.10
N PHE A 15 -4.72 39.88 -26.24
CA PHE A 15 -5.73 38.88 -26.61
C PHE A 15 -5.15 37.50 -26.99
N PRO A 16 -4.05 37.39 -27.77
CA PRO A 16 -3.47 36.09 -28.08
C PRO A 16 -2.74 35.46 -26.89
N LEU A 17 -2.21 36.26 -25.94
CA LEU A 17 -1.58 35.75 -24.73
C LEU A 17 -2.60 35.15 -23.74
N LEU A 18 -3.79 35.77 -23.63
CA LEU A 18 -4.88 35.26 -22.80
C LEU A 18 -5.47 33.95 -23.38
N LEU A 19 -5.58 33.83 -24.71
CA LEU A 19 -6.00 32.58 -25.36
C LEU A 19 -4.96 31.46 -25.17
N LEU A 20 -3.66 31.78 -25.21
CA LEU A 20 -2.60 30.81 -24.95
C LEU A 20 -2.69 30.26 -23.51
N LEU A 21 -2.89 31.13 -22.51
CA LEU A 21 -3.06 30.73 -21.11
C LEU A 21 -4.31 29.87 -20.87
N LEU A 22 -5.39 30.11 -21.62
CA LEU A 22 -6.62 29.30 -21.56
C LEU A 22 -6.46 27.92 -22.24
N THR A 23 -5.61 27.80 -23.26
CA THR A 23 -5.29 26.48 -23.87
C THR A 23 -4.32 25.63 -23.05
N PHE A 24 -3.56 26.25 -22.13
CA PHE A 24 -2.70 25.52 -21.18
C PHE A 24 -3.42 25.10 -19.89
N SER A 25 -4.67 25.55 -19.66
CA SER A 25 -5.44 25.16 -18.48
C SER A 25 -5.98 23.72 -18.56
N ASP A 26 -6.12 23.16 -19.77
CA ASP A 26 -6.65 21.82 -20.00
C ASP A 26 -5.56 20.74 -20.15
N LEU A 27 -4.29 21.10 -19.93
CA LEU A 27 -3.18 20.17 -19.76
C LEU A 27 -2.88 19.92 -18.27
N PHE A 28 -3.89 19.94 -17.40
CA PHE A 28 -3.79 19.11 -16.22
C PHE A 28 -3.91 17.67 -16.68
N VAL A 29 -2.75 17.02 -16.88
CA VAL A 29 -2.69 15.57 -16.76
C VAL A 29 -3.29 15.27 -15.40
N GLN A 30 -4.53 14.80 -15.39
CA GLN A 30 -5.12 14.22 -14.20
C GLN A 30 -4.26 12.99 -13.93
N THR A 31 -3.22 13.15 -13.12
CA THR A 31 -2.48 12.03 -12.56
C THR A 31 -3.51 11.29 -11.74
N ARG A 32 -4.13 10.28 -12.36
CA ARG A 32 -5.16 9.48 -11.72
C ARG A 32 -4.53 8.91 -10.46
N SER A 33 -5.08 9.26 -9.30
CA SER A 33 -4.64 8.64 -8.05
C SER A 33 -4.99 7.16 -8.14
N LEU A 34 -3.96 6.32 -8.21
CA LEU A 34 -4.15 4.90 -8.01
C LEU A 34 -4.40 4.72 -6.52
N ASN A 35 -5.67 4.56 -6.14
CA ASN A 35 -6.05 4.30 -4.75
C ASN A 35 -5.70 2.85 -4.39
N PHE A 36 -4.41 2.56 -4.20
CA PHE A 36 -3.92 1.28 -3.71
C PHE A 36 -3.08 1.48 -2.45
N GLY A 37 -2.93 0.39 -1.68
CA GLY A 37 -2.01 0.34 -0.57
C GLY A 37 -0.66 -0.24 -0.97
N ILE A 38 0.39 0.10 -0.24
CA ILE A 38 1.70 -0.53 -0.40
C ILE A 38 2.27 -0.95 0.95
N ASN A 39 2.95 -2.08 0.99
CA ASN A 39 3.72 -2.48 2.15
C ASN A 39 5.04 -1.71 2.18
N TYR A 40 5.27 -0.96 3.25
CA TYR A 40 6.56 -0.32 3.50
C TYR A 40 7.35 -1.18 4.50
N GLY A 41 8.04 -2.19 3.95
CA GLY A 41 8.95 -3.04 4.69
C GLY A 41 10.25 -2.31 5.02
N GLN A 42 10.82 -2.61 6.20
CA GLN A 42 12.01 -1.96 6.74
C GLN A 42 13.13 -2.96 7.11
N MET A 43 13.05 -4.21 6.64
CA MET A 43 14.09 -5.23 6.86
C MET A 43 15.28 -5.02 5.89
N ALA A 44 15.92 -3.85 5.99
CA ALA A 44 17.07 -3.47 5.20
C ALA A 44 17.92 -2.40 5.90
N ASP A 45 19.20 -2.33 5.55
CA ASP A 45 20.17 -1.37 6.10
C ASP A 45 20.51 -0.20 5.17
N ASN A 46 19.91 -0.17 3.97
CA ASN A 46 20.24 0.78 2.91
C ASN A 46 19.03 1.60 2.41
N LEU A 47 17.91 1.59 3.13
CA LEU A 47 16.70 2.33 2.75
C LEU A 47 16.85 3.85 2.89
N PRO A 48 16.10 4.64 2.11
CA PRO A 48 15.99 6.08 2.32
C PRO A 48 15.43 6.42 3.71
N SER A 49 15.71 7.63 4.18
CA SER A 49 15.06 8.14 5.40
C SER A 49 13.54 8.20 5.24
N PRO A 50 12.77 8.03 6.33
CA PRO A 50 11.30 8.08 6.25
C PRO A 50 10.74 9.36 5.61
N SER A 51 11.41 10.51 5.79
CA SER A 51 11.03 11.77 5.13
C SER A 51 11.15 11.73 3.61
N ARG A 52 12.21 11.10 3.08
CA ARG A 52 12.39 10.90 1.63
C ARG A 52 11.36 9.90 1.11
N VAL A 53 11.06 8.86 1.89
CA VAL A 53 10.00 7.90 1.54
C VAL A 53 8.62 8.56 1.51
N ALA A 54 8.32 9.46 2.44
CA ALA A 54 7.07 10.23 2.43
C ALA A 54 6.91 11.07 1.15
N ALA A 55 7.99 11.72 0.70
CA ALA A 55 7.99 12.45 -0.56
C ALA A 55 7.79 11.52 -1.77
N LEU A 56 8.45 10.35 -1.78
CA LEU A 56 8.26 9.34 -2.83
C LEU A 56 6.82 8.85 -2.86
N ILE A 57 6.25 8.42 -1.75
CA ILE A 57 4.86 7.94 -1.65
C ILE A 57 3.88 8.98 -2.17
N LYS A 58 4.07 10.24 -1.79
CA LYS A 58 3.24 11.35 -2.27
C LYS A 58 3.35 11.51 -3.79
N SER A 59 4.56 11.42 -4.35
CA SER A 59 4.76 11.51 -5.81
C SER A 59 4.13 10.34 -6.58
N LEU A 60 4.03 9.17 -5.95
CA LEU A 60 3.41 7.97 -6.52
C LEU A 60 1.88 7.97 -6.42
N ASN A 61 1.29 8.97 -5.74
CA ASN A 61 -0.13 9.02 -5.40
C ASN A 61 -0.63 7.78 -4.64
N VAL A 62 0.24 7.13 -3.87
CA VAL A 62 -0.14 6.01 -3.00
C VAL A 62 -0.91 6.56 -1.81
N THR A 63 -2.10 6.01 -1.57
CA THR A 63 -3.02 6.53 -0.55
C THR A 63 -2.99 5.76 0.76
N LYS A 64 -2.44 4.53 0.78
CA LYS A 64 -2.38 3.70 1.99
C LYS A 64 -1.01 3.04 2.14
N ILE A 65 -0.53 2.92 3.38
CA ILE A 65 0.69 2.20 3.74
C ILE A 65 0.36 1.17 4.81
N LYS A 66 0.90 -0.05 4.67
CA LYS A 66 0.97 -1.04 5.75
C LYS A 66 2.42 -1.10 6.25
N LEU A 67 2.60 -0.83 7.54
CA LEU A 67 3.83 -1.10 8.29
C LEU A 67 3.70 -2.43 9.04
N TYR A 68 4.84 -3.08 9.26
CA TYR A 68 4.92 -4.32 10.06
C TYR A 68 5.17 -4.06 11.55
N ASP A 69 5.37 -2.79 11.90
CA ASP A 69 5.48 -2.30 13.26
C ASP A 69 4.81 -0.92 13.38
N SER A 70 5.19 -0.16 14.39
CA SER A 70 4.72 1.20 14.67
C SER A 70 5.90 2.17 14.79
N ASP A 71 6.81 2.20 13.81
CA ASP A 71 7.99 3.08 13.81
C ASP A 71 7.60 4.56 13.95
N PRO A 72 7.96 5.22 15.07
CA PRO A 72 7.61 6.61 15.33
C PRO A 72 8.25 7.59 14.32
N ASN A 73 9.40 7.25 13.74
CA ASN A 73 10.07 8.10 12.76
C ASN A 73 9.29 8.11 11.44
N VAL A 74 8.74 6.96 11.05
CA VAL A 74 7.86 6.86 9.87
C VAL A 74 6.57 7.61 10.13
N LEU A 75 5.88 7.33 11.23
CA LEU A 75 4.61 8.00 11.53
C LEU A 75 4.76 9.51 11.61
N SER A 76 5.86 10.03 12.16
CA SER A 76 6.15 11.46 12.21
C SER A 76 6.47 12.05 10.83
N ALA A 77 7.22 11.34 9.99
CA ALA A 77 7.58 11.80 8.64
C ALA A 77 6.38 11.95 7.71
N PHE A 78 5.29 11.23 7.98
CA PHE A 78 4.03 11.27 7.22
C PHE A 78 2.97 12.19 7.84
N SER A 79 3.34 13.01 8.83
CA SER A 79 2.45 14.03 9.41
C SER A 79 1.85 14.93 8.32
N ASN A 80 0.52 15.08 8.33
CA ASN A 80 -0.27 15.85 7.38
C ASN A 80 -0.15 15.41 5.90
N SER A 81 0.14 14.13 5.65
CA SER A 81 0.28 13.59 4.28
C SER A 81 -1.02 13.05 3.65
N ASP A 82 -2.11 12.97 4.43
CA ASP A 82 -3.37 12.29 4.09
C ASP A 82 -3.28 10.77 3.79
N VAL A 83 -2.08 10.19 3.82
CA VAL A 83 -1.85 8.75 3.65
C VAL A 83 -2.40 7.98 4.85
N GLU A 84 -3.21 6.96 4.57
CA GLU A 84 -3.76 6.07 5.58
C GLU A 84 -2.75 5.00 6.01
N PHE A 85 -2.66 4.73 7.31
CA PHE A 85 -1.75 3.74 7.86
C PHE A 85 -2.48 2.55 8.48
N ILE A 86 -2.08 1.36 8.05
CA ILE A 86 -2.13 0.14 8.89
C ILE A 86 -0.78 0.03 9.60
N ILE A 87 -0.78 0.01 10.93
CA ILE A 87 0.43 -0.25 11.73
C ILE A 87 0.39 -1.66 12.31
N GLY A 88 1.56 -2.28 12.46
CA GLY A 88 1.70 -3.64 12.94
C GLY A 88 1.98 -3.74 14.43
N VAL A 89 1.40 -4.74 15.08
CA VAL A 89 1.90 -5.29 16.35
C VAL A 89 2.72 -6.53 16.01
N ARG A 90 3.94 -6.61 16.53
CA ARG A 90 4.83 -7.72 16.23
C ARG A 90 4.38 -9.01 16.93
N ASN A 91 4.69 -10.16 16.34
CA ASN A 91 4.24 -11.46 16.86
C ASN A 91 4.76 -11.72 18.28
N GLU A 92 5.98 -11.27 18.60
CA GLU A 92 6.61 -11.38 19.91
C GLU A 92 5.89 -10.59 21.02
N ASP A 93 5.10 -9.57 20.68
CA ASP A 93 4.37 -8.74 21.65
C ASP A 93 3.02 -9.34 22.06
N LEU A 94 2.49 -10.29 21.27
CA LEU A 94 1.18 -10.92 21.49
C LEU A 94 0.98 -11.46 22.91
N PRO A 95 1.94 -12.18 23.55
CA PRO A 95 1.77 -12.66 24.92
C PRO A 95 1.56 -11.52 25.93
N SER A 96 2.25 -10.40 25.75
CA SER A 96 2.21 -9.25 26.65
C SER A 96 0.88 -8.49 26.50
N LEU A 97 0.42 -8.33 25.26
CA LEU A 97 -0.77 -7.53 24.93
C LEU A 97 -2.11 -8.19 25.26
N ARG A 98 -2.08 -9.42 25.80
CA ARG A 98 -3.26 -10.01 26.45
C ARG A 98 -3.67 -9.24 27.69
N ASP A 99 -2.72 -8.61 28.37
CA ASP A 99 -2.96 -7.76 29.52
C ASP A 99 -3.59 -6.42 29.06
N PRO A 100 -4.83 -6.10 29.49
CA PRO A 100 -5.51 -4.87 29.09
C PRO A 100 -4.72 -3.60 29.43
N SER A 101 -3.98 -3.58 30.54
CA SER A 101 -3.18 -2.42 30.94
C SER A 101 -2.03 -2.18 29.96
N LYS A 102 -1.36 -3.27 29.54
CA LYS A 102 -0.27 -3.21 28.56
C LYS A 102 -0.77 -2.88 27.17
N ALA A 103 -1.92 -3.42 26.75
CA ALA A 103 -2.56 -3.05 25.49
C ALA A 103 -2.93 -1.56 25.48
N GLN A 104 -3.47 -1.04 26.58
CA GLN A 104 -3.74 0.39 26.71
C GLN A 104 -2.45 1.21 26.62
N SER A 105 -1.41 0.86 27.36
CA SER A 105 -0.11 1.54 27.26
C SER A 105 0.46 1.51 25.85
N TRP A 106 0.33 0.39 25.13
CA TRP A 106 0.76 0.28 23.73
C TRP A 106 0.03 1.30 22.84
N VAL A 107 -1.31 1.41 22.94
CA VAL A 107 -2.08 2.38 22.15
C VAL A 107 -1.69 3.82 22.50
N GLN A 108 -1.51 4.12 23.79
CA GLN A 108 -1.08 5.46 24.25
C GLN A 108 0.33 5.82 23.76
N GLN A 109 1.21 4.84 23.60
CA GLN A 109 2.58 5.05 23.15
C GLN A 109 2.72 5.11 21.62
N HIS A 110 1.99 4.26 20.90
CA HIS A 110 2.22 4.03 19.47
C HIS A 110 1.15 4.63 18.55
N VAL A 111 -0.01 5.04 19.09
CA VAL A 111 -1.12 5.59 18.30
C VAL A 111 -1.43 7.03 18.70
N GLN A 112 -1.73 7.28 19.98
CA GLN A 112 -2.18 8.60 20.46
C GLN A 112 -1.25 9.78 20.10
N PRO A 113 0.09 9.65 20.11
CA PRO A 113 0.97 10.77 19.80
C PRO A 113 0.89 11.21 18.33
N TYR A 114 0.45 10.33 17.43
CA TYR A 114 0.53 10.54 15.97
C TYR A 114 -0.84 10.77 15.32
N ILE A 115 -1.91 10.19 15.90
CA ILE A 115 -3.22 10.07 15.25
C ILE A 115 -3.91 11.40 14.88
N SER A 116 -3.48 12.52 15.47
CA SER A 116 -4.00 13.85 15.14
C SER A 116 -3.43 14.44 13.84
N GLN A 117 -2.28 13.95 13.38
CA GLN A 117 -1.58 14.45 12.19
C GLN A 117 -1.32 13.35 11.16
N THR A 118 -1.21 12.10 11.60
CA THR A 118 -0.98 10.94 10.75
C THR A 118 -2.21 10.04 10.79
N LYS A 119 -2.75 9.71 9.63
CA LYS A 119 -4.04 9.01 9.50
C LYS A 119 -3.91 7.52 9.75
N ILE A 120 -3.67 7.14 10.99
CA ILE A 120 -3.70 5.73 11.43
C ILE A 120 -5.16 5.27 11.43
N THR A 121 -5.49 4.29 10.60
CA THR A 121 -6.87 3.77 10.43
C THR A 121 -7.02 2.34 10.92
N CYS A 122 -5.93 1.61 11.09
CA CYS A 122 -5.97 0.20 11.46
C CYS A 122 -4.72 -0.24 12.23
N ILE A 123 -4.93 -1.15 13.19
CA ILE A 123 -3.86 -1.91 13.86
C ILE A 123 -3.98 -3.37 13.42
N ALA A 124 -2.96 -3.89 12.74
CA ALA A 124 -2.83 -5.30 12.41
C ALA A 124 -2.09 -6.01 13.57
N VAL A 125 -2.85 -6.78 14.36
CA VAL A 125 -2.34 -7.52 15.51
C VAL A 125 -1.74 -8.84 15.05
N GLY A 126 -0.41 -8.89 14.98
CA GLY A 126 0.32 -10.03 14.45
C GLY A 126 0.24 -10.16 12.92
N ASN A 127 1.16 -10.95 12.37
CA ASN A 127 1.27 -11.24 10.94
C ASN A 127 1.59 -12.72 10.76
N GLU A 128 0.73 -13.44 10.02
CA GLU A 128 0.87 -14.86 9.70
C GLU A 128 1.10 -15.76 10.93
N VAL A 129 0.44 -15.43 12.05
CA VAL A 129 0.65 -16.08 13.35
C VAL A 129 0.52 -17.60 13.32
N PHE A 130 -0.34 -18.14 12.46
CA PHE A 130 -0.61 -19.57 12.33
C PHE A 130 0.40 -20.34 11.46
N ASP A 131 1.34 -19.68 10.80
CA ASP A 131 2.38 -20.35 9.99
C ASP A 131 3.49 -20.93 10.88
N TYR A 132 3.70 -20.31 12.04
CA TYR A 132 4.61 -20.80 13.05
C TYR A 132 3.85 -21.84 13.86
N ASN A 133 4.29 -23.10 13.87
CA ASN A 133 3.78 -24.15 14.77
C ASN A 133 4.11 -23.87 16.26
N LEU A 134 4.05 -22.60 16.66
CA LEU A 134 4.25 -22.08 18.00
C LEU A 134 2.87 -21.94 18.64
N SER A 135 2.45 -23.00 19.33
CA SER A 135 1.16 -23.10 20.01
C SER A 135 0.86 -21.88 20.89
N GLN A 136 1.88 -21.28 21.50
CA GLN A 136 1.72 -20.11 22.37
C GLN A 136 1.28 -18.86 21.60
N LEU A 137 1.80 -18.59 20.41
CA LEU A 137 1.39 -17.42 19.62
C LEU A 137 -0.06 -17.56 19.14
N THR A 138 -0.42 -18.77 18.70
CA THR A 138 -1.77 -19.12 18.26
C THR A 138 -2.83 -18.82 19.32
N VAL A 139 -2.61 -19.23 20.58
CA VAL A 139 -3.57 -18.98 21.68
C VAL A 139 -3.59 -17.53 22.17
N ASN A 140 -2.56 -16.74 21.85
CA ASN A 140 -2.44 -15.36 22.31
C ASN A 140 -3.08 -14.35 21.35
N LEU A 141 -3.31 -14.71 20.09
CA LEU A 141 -3.76 -13.78 19.06
C LEU A 141 -5.10 -13.12 19.39
N LEU A 142 -6.16 -13.91 19.57
CA LEU A 142 -7.49 -13.35 19.83
C LEU A 142 -7.54 -12.52 21.14
N PRO A 143 -6.99 -12.99 22.28
CA PRO A 143 -6.96 -12.16 23.48
C PRO A 143 -6.20 -10.84 23.31
N ALA A 144 -5.09 -10.82 22.54
CA ALA A 144 -4.38 -9.59 22.22
C ALA A 144 -5.24 -8.65 21.33
N MET A 145 -5.91 -9.17 20.30
CA MET A 145 -6.84 -8.39 19.47
C MET A 145 -7.96 -7.76 20.31
N GLN A 146 -8.56 -8.52 21.22
CA GLN A 146 -9.62 -8.05 22.11
C GLN A 146 -9.12 -6.97 23.07
N SER A 147 -7.96 -7.17 23.71
CA SER A 147 -7.38 -6.18 24.62
C SER A 147 -7.00 -4.88 23.88
N MET A 148 -6.47 -4.98 22.66
CA MET A 148 -6.18 -3.82 21.80
C MET A 148 -7.44 -3.05 21.40
N TYR A 149 -8.50 -3.75 21.01
CA TYR A 149 -9.78 -3.10 20.70
C TYR A 149 -10.40 -2.42 21.92
N ASN A 150 -10.38 -3.08 23.08
CA ASN A 150 -10.87 -2.49 24.34
C ASN A 150 -10.05 -1.25 24.73
N ALA A 151 -8.74 -1.25 24.52
CA ALA A 151 -7.91 -0.06 24.71
C ALA A 151 -8.34 1.10 23.80
N LEU A 152 -8.61 0.83 22.52
CA LEU A 152 -9.15 1.85 21.60
C LEU A 152 -10.52 2.37 22.06
N VAL A 153 -11.41 1.49 22.56
CA VAL A 153 -12.71 1.90 23.10
C VAL A 153 -12.53 2.81 24.33
N ASN A 154 -11.71 2.39 25.29
CA ASN A 154 -11.43 3.14 26.53
C ASN A 154 -10.83 4.52 26.25
N LEU A 155 -10.02 4.64 25.20
CA LEU A 155 -9.38 5.88 24.79
C LEU A 155 -10.24 6.70 23.80
N GLY A 156 -11.44 6.24 23.44
CA GLY A 156 -12.34 6.93 22.51
C GLY A 156 -11.90 6.90 21.04
N LEU A 157 -11.01 5.98 20.66
CA LEU A 157 -10.39 5.88 19.34
C LEU A 157 -11.03 4.81 18.43
N ALA A 158 -11.92 3.96 18.97
CA ALA A 158 -12.47 2.81 18.24
C ALA A 158 -13.35 3.16 17.01
N GLN A 159 -13.75 4.44 16.84
CA GLN A 159 -14.44 4.91 15.64
C GLN A 159 -13.47 5.34 14.52
N GLN A 160 -12.21 5.61 14.87
CA GLN A 160 -11.17 6.08 13.94
C GLN A 160 -10.20 4.95 13.57
N VAL A 161 -9.90 4.07 14.51
CA VAL A 161 -8.92 2.98 14.35
C VAL A 161 -9.62 1.65 14.54
N THR A 162 -9.49 0.76 13.56
CA THR A 162 -9.96 -0.63 13.67
C THR A 162 -8.84 -1.58 14.11
N VAL A 163 -9.21 -2.79 14.54
CA VAL A 163 -8.28 -3.87 14.88
C VAL A 163 -8.54 -5.06 13.96
N THR A 164 -7.47 -5.65 13.44
CA THR A 164 -7.52 -6.85 12.60
C THR A 164 -6.26 -7.70 12.83
N SER A 165 -6.09 -8.79 12.08
CA SER A 165 -4.88 -9.59 12.00
C SER A 165 -4.66 -10.01 10.55
N ALA A 166 -3.39 -10.06 10.11
CA ALA A 166 -3.03 -10.53 8.77
C ALA A 166 -2.69 -12.01 8.79
N HIS A 167 -3.31 -12.78 7.89
CA HIS A 167 -3.14 -14.22 7.82
C HIS A 167 -2.49 -14.66 6.51
N SER A 168 -1.66 -15.71 6.58
CA SER A 168 -1.11 -16.39 5.41
C SER A 168 -2.21 -17.15 4.69
N TYR A 169 -2.12 -17.28 3.36
CA TYR A 169 -3.03 -18.13 2.59
C TYR A 169 -3.00 -19.62 3.03
N LYS A 170 -1.93 -20.05 3.71
CA LYS A 170 -1.73 -21.42 4.22
C LYS A 170 -2.69 -21.85 5.33
N ILE A 171 -3.53 -20.94 5.83
CA ILE A 171 -4.59 -21.29 6.79
C ILE A 171 -5.73 -22.08 6.16
N LEU A 172 -5.81 -22.12 4.83
CA LEU A 172 -6.80 -22.90 4.08
C LEU A 172 -6.34 -24.34 3.88
N ALA A 173 -7.25 -25.30 4.07
CA ALA A 173 -7.06 -26.70 3.70
C ALA A 173 -7.52 -26.98 2.26
N SER A 174 -8.49 -26.21 1.77
CA SER A 174 -8.98 -26.29 0.39
C SER A 174 -9.23 -24.88 -0.14
N SER A 175 -8.84 -24.65 -1.38
CA SER A 175 -9.03 -23.39 -2.11
C SER A 175 -9.39 -23.61 -3.59
N PHE A 176 -9.47 -24.86 -4.04
CA PHE A 176 -9.82 -25.22 -5.42
C PHE A 176 -10.85 -26.36 -5.47
N PRO A 177 -11.99 -26.17 -6.16
CA PRO A 177 -12.42 -24.91 -6.79
C PRO A 177 -12.72 -23.83 -5.72
N PRO A 178 -12.77 -22.52 -6.06
CA PRO A 178 -12.91 -21.46 -5.06
C PRO A 178 -14.08 -21.63 -4.09
N SER A 179 -15.24 -22.10 -4.57
CA SER A 179 -16.41 -22.37 -3.72
C SER A 179 -16.21 -23.49 -2.68
N SER A 180 -15.18 -24.34 -2.82
CA SER A 180 -14.83 -25.35 -1.82
C SER A 180 -13.96 -24.81 -0.69
N GLY A 181 -13.61 -23.51 -0.73
CA GLY A 181 -12.85 -22.81 0.30
C GLY A 181 -13.17 -23.27 1.72
N ALA A 182 -12.13 -23.69 2.44
CA ALA A 182 -12.26 -24.17 3.81
C ALA A 182 -10.95 -23.94 4.59
N PHE A 183 -11.08 -23.44 5.82
CA PHE A 183 -9.95 -23.37 6.75
C PHE A 183 -9.48 -24.77 7.18
N ARG A 184 -8.20 -24.88 7.53
CA ARG A 184 -7.64 -26.09 8.11
C ARG A 184 -8.36 -26.49 9.39
N GLN A 185 -8.68 -27.78 9.51
CA GLN A 185 -9.47 -28.30 10.63
C GLN A 185 -8.82 -28.05 12.00
N ASP A 186 -7.50 -28.13 12.09
CA ASP A 186 -6.75 -27.89 13.34
C ASP A 186 -6.79 -26.42 13.79
N LEU A 187 -7.03 -25.48 12.85
CA LEU A 187 -7.10 -24.05 13.11
C LEU A 187 -8.52 -23.54 13.39
N ILE A 188 -9.57 -24.31 13.09
CA ILE A 188 -10.97 -23.86 13.23
C ILE A 188 -11.27 -23.35 14.65
N GLN A 189 -10.76 -24.04 15.67
CA GLN A 189 -10.97 -23.66 17.08
C GLN A 189 -10.44 -22.24 17.41
N TYR A 190 -9.49 -21.72 16.63
CA TYR A 190 -8.91 -20.39 16.81
C TYR A 190 -9.52 -19.38 15.83
N ILE A 191 -9.70 -19.78 14.57
CA ILE A 191 -10.22 -18.90 13.51
C ILE A 191 -11.69 -18.55 13.74
N GLN A 192 -12.54 -19.50 14.14
CA GLN A 192 -13.97 -19.24 14.30
C GLN A 192 -14.25 -18.13 15.34
N PRO A 193 -13.65 -18.14 16.55
CA PRO A 193 -13.75 -17.02 17.48
C PRO A 193 -13.19 -15.69 16.94
N ILE A 194 -12.13 -15.72 16.12
CA ILE A 194 -11.57 -14.53 15.46
C ILE A 194 -12.56 -13.95 14.45
N LEU A 195 -13.21 -14.78 13.64
CA LEU A 195 -14.27 -14.33 12.72
C LEU A 195 -15.46 -13.73 13.48
N SER A 196 -15.88 -14.36 14.58
CA SER A 196 -16.93 -13.80 15.44
C SER A 196 -16.53 -12.43 15.99
N PHE A 197 -15.25 -12.24 16.35
CA PHE A 197 -14.73 -10.95 16.78
C PHE A 197 -14.73 -9.91 15.64
N HIS A 198 -14.24 -10.26 14.44
CA HIS A 198 -14.29 -9.39 13.26
C HIS A 198 -15.71 -8.91 12.96
N SER A 199 -16.68 -9.83 12.97
CA SER A 199 -18.11 -9.53 12.80
C SER A 199 -18.62 -8.55 13.87
N GLN A 200 -18.30 -8.80 15.14
CA GLN A 200 -18.72 -7.96 16.27
C GLN A 200 -18.20 -6.51 16.14
N ILE A 201 -16.93 -6.34 15.75
CA ILE A 201 -16.30 -5.01 15.66
C ILE A 201 -16.34 -4.41 14.25
N LYS A 202 -16.96 -5.12 13.29
CA LYS A 202 -17.04 -4.74 11.87
C LYS A 202 -15.67 -4.46 11.25
N SER A 203 -14.68 -5.29 11.56
CA SER A 203 -13.33 -5.17 11.00
C SER A 203 -13.09 -6.16 9.86
N PRO A 204 -12.24 -5.83 8.88
CA PRO A 204 -11.94 -6.72 7.77
C PRO A 204 -11.07 -7.89 8.21
N PHE A 205 -11.15 -9.00 7.48
CA PHE A 205 -10.23 -10.12 7.53
C PHE A 205 -9.09 -9.88 6.54
N LEU A 206 -7.85 -9.74 7.03
CA LEU A 206 -6.69 -9.51 6.16
C LEU A 206 -6.04 -10.83 5.76
N ILE A 207 -5.80 -11.01 4.46
CA ILE A 207 -5.11 -12.19 3.92
C ILE A 207 -3.92 -11.77 3.05
N ASN A 208 -2.79 -12.45 3.25
CA ASN A 208 -1.62 -12.38 2.39
C ASN A 208 -1.78 -13.47 1.31
N ALA A 209 -1.95 -13.07 0.05
CA ALA A 209 -2.28 -13.97 -1.05
C ALA A 209 -1.33 -13.76 -2.24
N TYR A 210 -0.58 -14.79 -2.60
CA TYR A 210 0.46 -14.71 -3.62
C TYR A 210 0.26 -15.82 -4.67
N PRO A 211 -0.26 -15.49 -5.86
CA PRO A 211 -0.29 -16.42 -7.00
C PRO A 211 1.10 -16.96 -7.38
N PHE A 212 2.16 -16.19 -7.11
CA PHE A 212 3.55 -16.59 -7.32
C PHE A 212 3.87 -17.96 -6.70
N PHE A 213 3.53 -18.17 -5.43
CA PHE A 213 3.89 -19.43 -4.75
C PHE A 213 3.22 -20.65 -5.38
N ALA A 214 1.95 -20.52 -5.79
CA ALA A 214 1.25 -21.60 -6.46
C ALA A 214 1.92 -21.95 -7.79
N TYR A 215 2.25 -20.95 -8.61
CA TYR A 215 2.98 -21.15 -9.87
C TYR A 215 4.38 -21.75 -9.65
N LYS A 216 5.13 -21.21 -8.70
CA LYS A 216 6.47 -21.68 -8.33
C LYS A 216 6.46 -23.17 -7.98
N ASP A 217 5.46 -23.62 -7.24
CA ASP A 217 5.36 -25.01 -6.78
C ASP A 217 4.86 -25.98 -7.88
N ASN A 218 4.07 -25.50 -8.85
CA ASN A 218 3.50 -26.34 -9.92
C ASN A 218 3.47 -25.66 -11.31
N PRO A 219 4.62 -25.27 -11.87
CA PRO A 219 4.68 -24.45 -13.08
C PRO A 219 4.19 -25.17 -14.34
N ASP A 220 4.21 -26.51 -14.33
CA ASP A 220 3.73 -27.34 -15.46
C ASP A 220 2.20 -27.49 -15.48
N GLN A 221 1.52 -27.24 -14.35
CA GLN A 221 0.07 -27.39 -14.22
C GLN A 221 -0.64 -26.05 -14.16
N ILE A 222 0.00 -25.03 -13.58
CA ILE A 222 -0.56 -23.70 -13.44
C ILE A 222 -0.06 -22.82 -14.57
N SER A 223 -0.97 -22.35 -15.42
CA SER A 223 -0.63 -21.43 -16.50
C SER A 223 -0.04 -20.13 -15.95
N LEU A 224 1.13 -19.73 -16.48
CA LEU A 224 1.73 -18.44 -16.17
C LEU A 224 0.77 -17.28 -16.49
N ASN A 225 0.02 -17.38 -17.59
CA ASN A 225 -0.93 -16.32 -17.95
C ASN A 225 -2.05 -16.16 -16.90
N TYR A 226 -2.51 -17.27 -16.31
CA TYR A 226 -3.55 -17.25 -15.28
C TYR A 226 -3.10 -16.57 -13.98
N VAL A 227 -1.84 -16.71 -13.60
CA VAL A 227 -1.29 -16.06 -12.39
C VAL A 227 -0.78 -14.63 -12.63
N LEU A 228 -0.58 -14.24 -13.90
CA LEU A 228 -0.13 -12.89 -14.29
C LEU A 228 -1.26 -11.99 -14.82
N PHE A 229 -2.53 -12.38 -14.67
CA PHE A 229 -3.69 -11.65 -15.22
C PHE A 229 -3.65 -11.45 -16.74
N GLN A 230 -2.96 -12.32 -17.47
CA GLN A 230 -2.88 -12.27 -18.94
C GLN A 230 -4.01 -13.09 -19.56
N PRO A 231 -4.37 -12.86 -20.84
CA PRO A 231 -5.38 -13.66 -21.53
C PRO A 231 -5.10 -15.16 -21.45
N ASN A 232 -6.09 -15.91 -20.96
CA ASN A 232 -6.05 -17.36 -20.78
C ASN A 232 -7.49 -17.93 -20.77
N SER A 233 -7.64 -19.25 -20.74
CA SER A 233 -8.95 -19.91 -20.70
C SER A 233 -9.69 -19.73 -19.36
N GLY A 234 -8.97 -19.34 -18.31
CA GLY A 234 -9.45 -19.31 -16.93
C GLY A 234 -9.80 -20.69 -16.40
N SER A 235 -10.52 -20.69 -15.29
CA SER A 235 -11.11 -21.88 -14.67
C SER A 235 -12.57 -21.64 -14.33
N ILE A 236 -13.43 -22.64 -14.54
CA ILE A 236 -14.83 -22.59 -14.16
C ILE A 236 -14.99 -23.38 -12.86
N ASP A 237 -15.51 -22.72 -11.84
CA ASP A 237 -15.90 -23.39 -10.62
C ASP A 237 -17.12 -24.30 -10.90
N PRO A 238 -17.03 -25.63 -10.70
CA PRO A 238 -18.08 -26.57 -11.11
C PRO A 238 -19.33 -26.53 -10.23
N ILE A 239 -19.28 -25.87 -9.07
CA ILE A 239 -20.41 -25.77 -8.13
C ILE A 239 -21.18 -24.48 -8.39
N THR A 240 -20.47 -23.37 -8.58
CA THR A 240 -21.07 -22.03 -8.74
C THR A 240 -21.20 -21.58 -10.19
N ASN A 241 -20.53 -22.26 -11.12
CA ASN A 241 -20.38 -21.90 -12.53
C ASN A 241 -19.75 -20.52 -12.75
N LEU A 242 -19.04 -19.99 -11.74
CA LEU A 242 -18.29 -18.74 -11.85
C LEU A 242 -16.99 -18.98 -12.62
N HIS A 243 -16.71 -18.11 -13.58
CA HIS A 243 -15.45 -18.11 -14.34
C HIS A 243 -14.43 -17.21 -13.66
N TYR A 244 -13.27 -17.77 -13.39
CA TYR A 244 -12.11 -17.07 -12.86
C TYR A 244 -11.07 -16.98 -13.97
N ASP A 245 -10.81 -15.76 -14.45
CA ASP A 245 -9.79 -15.48 -15.46
C ASP A 245 -8.38 -15.28 -14.84
N ASN A 246 -8.28 -15.20 -13.52
CA ASN A 246 -7.02 -15.05 -12.80
C ASN A 246 -7.04 -15.71 -11.41
N MET A 247 -5.85 -16.10 -10.94
CA MET A 247 -5.72 -16.83 -9.67
C MET A 247 -6.00 -15.96 -8.43
N LEU A 248 -5.63 -14.68 -8.41
CA LEU A 248 -5.82 -13.86 -7.21
C LEU A 248 -7.31 -13.73 -6.85
N PHE A 249 -8.18 -13.57 -7.86
CA PHE A 249 -9.63 -13.50 -7.65
C PHE A 249 -10.19 -14.83 -7.15
N ALA A 250 -9.70 -15.95 -7.70
CA ALA A 250 -10.02 -17.28 -7.19
C ALA A 250 -9.55 -17.45 -5.74
N GLN A 251 -8.39 -16.93 -5.39
CA GLN A 251 -7.85 -17.00 -4.03
C GLN A 251 -8.71 -16.20 -3.03
N ILE A 252 -9.11 -14.98 -3.39
CA ILE A 252 -9.99 -14.14 -2.57
C ILE A 252 -11.35 -14.82 -2.34
N ASP A 253 -11.97 -15.35 -3.38
CA ASP A 253 -13.29 -15.99 -3.26
C ASP A 253 -13.24 -17.31 -2.49
N ALA A 254 -12.12 -18.02 -2.51
CA ALA A 254 -11.90 -19.17 -1.63
C ALA A 254 -11.84 -18.77 -0.15
N VAL A 255 -11.28 -17.61 0.19
CA VAL A 255 -11.29 -17.09 1.57
C VAL A 255 -12.71 -16.73 1.98
N TYR A 256 -13.46 -16.02 1.12
CA TYR A 256 -14.87 -15.74 1.37
C TYR A 256 -15.70 -17.01 1.57
N ALA A 257 -15.49 -18.04 0.75
CA ALA A 257 -16.16 -19.33 0.90
C ALA A 257 -15.81 -20.02 2.23
N ALA A 258 -14.55 -19.96 2.67
CA ALA A 258 -14.11 -20.49 3.96
C ALA A 258 -14.75 -19.76 5.15
N ILE A 259 -14.81 -18.42 5.10
CA ILE A 259 -15.48 -17.59 6.11
C ILE A 259 -16.98 -17.90 6.17
N LYS A 260 -17.63 -18.00 5.00
CA LYS A 260 -19.05 -18.37 4.89
C LYS A 260 -19.37 -19.73 5.47
N ARG A 261 -18.47 -20.72 5.31
CA ARG A 261 -18.61 -22.05 5.89
C ARG A 261 -18.63 -22.04 7.42
N LEU A 262 -17.99 -21.06 8.04
CA LEU A 262 -18.02 -20.84 9.48
C LEU A 262 -19.13 -19.89 9.94
N GLY A 263 -20.10 -19.58 9.06
CA GLY A 263 -21.33 -18.87 9.40
C GLY A 263 -21.28 -17.35 9.23
N HIS A 264 -20.21 -16.80 8.66
CA HIS A 264 -20.03 -15.36 8.48
C HIS A 264 -20.19 -14.93 7.02
N THR A 265 -21.01 -13.90 6.78
CA THR A 265 -21.23 -13.33 5.42
C THR A 265 -21.06 -11.82 5.40
N ASP A 266 -20.74 -11.25 6.55
CA ASP A 266 -20.67 -9.84 6.87
C ASP A 266 -19.23 -9.32 7.00
N ILE A 267 -18.24 -10.22 6.88
CA ILE A 267 -16.81 -9.90 7.02
C ILE A 267 -16.22 -9.66 5.63
N GLU A 268 -15.70 -8.45 5.41
CA GLU A 268 -14.95 -8.08 4.20
C GLU A 268 -13.56 -8.71 4.24
N VAL A 269 -13.12 -9.28 3.11
CA VAL A 269 -11.74 -9.76 2.91
C VAL A 269 -10.93 -8.69 2.19
N LYS A 270 -9.76 -8.35 2.75
CA LYS A 270 -8.80 -7.44 2.13
C LYS A 270 -7.45 -8.12 1.97
N ILE A 271 -6.75 -7.81 0.88
CA ILE A 271 -5.42 -8.34 0.64
C ILE A 271 -4.41 -7.46 1.34
N SER A 272 -3.81 -7.95 2.42
CA SER A 272 -2.79 -7.22 3.16
C SER A 272 -1.41 -7.30 2.54
N GLU A 273 -1.20 -8.28 1.66
CA GLU A 273 0.02 -8.45 0.87
C GLU A 273 -0.25 -9.27 -0.39
N THR A 274 0.24 -8.78 -1.51
CA THR A 274 0.42 -9.58 -2.73
C THR A 274 1.50 -8.94 -3.59
N GLY A 275 2.26 -9.75 -4.32
CA GLY A 275 3.36 -9.26 -5.14
C GLY A 275 4.00 -10.40 -5.91
N TRP A 276 5.07 -10.06 -6.64
CA TRP A 276 5.82 -11.02 -7.43
C TRP A 276 7.31 -10.66 -7.42
N PRO A 277 8.21 -11.59 -7.06
CA PRO A 277 9.62 -11.27 -6.93
C PRO A 277 10.29 -11.12 -8.30
N SER A 278 11.16 -10.13 -8.43
CA SER A 278 11.91 -9.86 -9.65
C SER A 278 13.14 -10.75 -9.84
N LYS A 279 13.53 -11.50 -8.81
CA LYS A 279 14.66 -12.43 -8.83
C LYS A 279 14.47 -13.46 -7.72
N GLY A 280 14.75 -14.72 -8.00
CA GLY A 280 14.70 -15.81 -7.02
C GLY A 280 15.89 -16.75 -7.13
N ASP A 281 15.89 -17.77 -6.28
CA ASP A 281 16.79 -18.92 -6.36
C ASP A 281 16.50 -19.76 -7.62
N PRO A 282 17.40 -20.67 -8.03
CA PRO A 282 17.21 -21.47 -9.25
C PRO A 282 15.91 -22.30 -9.29
N ASP A 283 15.36 -22.68 -8.13
CA ASP A 283 14.10 -23.40 -7.98
C ASP A 283 12.87 -22.48 -7.82
N GLU A 284 13.06 -21.16 -7.79
CA GLU A 284 11.98 -20.17 -7.71
C GLU A 284 11.47 -19.77 -9.10
N VAL A 285 10.96 -20.77 -9.82
CA VAL A 285 10.49 -20.63 -11.21
C VAL A 285 9.48 -19.48 -11.32
N GLY A 286 9.73 -18.59 -12.29
CA GLY A 286 8.88 -17.43 -12.56
C GLY A 286 9.33 -16.14 -11.87
N ALA A 287 10.29 -16.17 -10.94
CA ALA A 287 10.86 -14.97 -10.31
C ALA A 287 11.80 -14.21 -11.27
N THR A 288 11.22 -13.36 -12.12
CA THR A 288 11.94 -12.55 -13.12
C THR A 288 11.42 -11.13 -13.12
N PRO A 289 12.23 -10.13 -13.55
CA PRO A 289 11.76 -8.75 -13.63
C PRO A 289 10.55 -8.59 -14.56
N GLN A 290 10.51 -9.33 -15.67
CA GLN A 290 9.40 -9.28 -16.64
C GLN A 290 8.08 -9.80 -16.06
N ASN A 291 8.13 -10.89 -15.29
CA ASN A 291 6.93 -11.42 -14.65
C ASN A 291 6.48 -10.52 -13.50
N ALA A 292 7.42 -9.95 -12.73
CA ALA A 292 7.11 -9.00 -11.67
C ALA A 292 6.45 -7.71 -12.21
N GLU A 293 7.01 -7.17 -13.29
CA GLU A 293 6.41 -6.05 -14.03
C GLU A 293 5.00 -6.37 -14.50
N THR A 294 4.83 -7.54 -15.12
CA THR A 294 3.53 -7.96 -15.66
C THR A 294 2.49 -8.13 -14.55
N TYR A 295 2.84 -8.81 -13.46
CA TYR A 295 1.95 -9.04 -12.32
C TYR A 295 1.50 -7.72 -11.71
N ASN A 296 2.45 -6.87 -11.30
CA ASN A 296 2.16 -5.64 -10.58
C ASN A 296 1.46 -4.60 -11.48
N SER A 297 1.84 -4.48 -12.75
CA SER A 297 1.15 -3.57 -13.68
C SER A 297 -0.30 -3.99 -13.93
N ASN A 298 -0.56 -5.29 -14.09
CA ASN A 298 -1.92 -5.77 -14.30
C ASN A 298 -2.75 -5.70 -13.02
N LEU A 299 -2.15 -5.96 -11.86
CA LEU A 299 -2.80 -5.77 -10.55
C LEU A 299 -3.26 -4.32 -10.37
N LEU A 300 -2.38 -3.34 -10.63
CA LEU A 300 -2.74 -1.92 -10.55
C LEU A 300 -3.87 -1.56 -11.51
N ARG A 301 -3.89 -2.13 -12.72
CA ARG A 301 -4.98 -1.95 -13.68
C ARG A 301 -6.32 -2.49 -13.16
N LYS A 302 -6.31 -3.65 -12.50
CA LYS A 302 -7.51 -4.25 -11.88
C LYS A 302 -8.05 -3.37 -10.74
N ILE A 303 -7.15 -2.78 -9.95
CA ILE A 303 -7.49 -1.82 -8.88
C ILE A 303 -8.06 -0.52 -9.47
N GLU A 304 -7.43 0.05 -10.51
CA GLU A 304 -7.91 1.28 -11.18
C GLU A 304 -9.32 1.10 -11.75
N GLN A 305 -9.59 -0.08 -12.32
CA GLN A 305 -10.89 -0.46 -12.86
C GLN A 305 -11.94 -0.77 -11.77
N LYS A 306 -11.56 -0.71 -10.49
CA LYS A 306 -12.40 -1.03 -9.33
C LYS A 306 -13.07 -2.40 -9.48
N GLN A 307 -12.35 -3.37 -10.05
CA GLN A 307 -12.89 -4.72 -10.25
C GLN A 307 -13.10 -5.41 -8.89
N GLY A 308 -14.25 -6.04 -8.73
CA GLY A 308 -14.47 -7.07 -7.73
C GLY A 308 -14.16 -8.46 -8.27
N THR A 309 -14.29 -9.47 -7.42
CA THR A 309 -14.12 -10.88 -7.79
C THR A 309 -15.40 -11.45 -8.40
N PRO A 310 -15.35 -12.62 -9.08
CA PRO A 310 -16.55 -13.25 -9.64
C PRO A 310 -17.67 -13.51 -8.61
N ALA A 311 -17.34 -13.92 -7.38
CA ALA A 311 -18.35 -14.13 -6.34
C ALA A 311 -18.78 -12.84 -5.63
N ASN A 312 -17.97 -11.77 -5.69
CA ASN A 312 -18.26 -10.47 -5.07
C ASN A 312 -18.01 -9.29 -6.03
N PRO A 313 -18.73 -9.19 -7.16
CA PRO A 313 -18.41 -8.25 -8.23
C PRO A 313 -18.67 -6.78 -7.87
N SER A 314 -19.51 -6.51 -6.87
CA SER A 314 -19.88 -5.16 -6.43
C SER A 314 -18.91 -4.56 -5.40
N VAL A 315 -17.99 -5.35 -4.86
CA VAL A 315 -16.99 -4.91 -3.87
C VAL A 315 -15.63 -4.88 -4.55
N PRO A 316 -15.08 -3.69 -4.85
CA PRO A 316 -13.75 -3.58 -5.43
C PRO A 316 -12.70 -4.22 -4.53
N ILE A 317 -11.69 -4.84 -5.12
CA ILE A 317 -10.54 -5.36 -4.37
C ILE A 317 -9.81 -4.23 -3.62
N ASP A 318 -9.51 -4.44 -2.34
CA ASP A 318 -8.67 -3.57 -1.51
C ASP A 318 -7.35 -4.29 -1.22
N ILE A 319 -6.25 -3.76 -1.75
CA ILE A 319 -4.97 -4.47 -1.86
C ILE A 319 -3.81 -3.60 -1.39
N PHE A 320 -2.92 -4.23 -0.64
CA PHE A 320 -1.58 -3.74 -0.35
C PHE A 320 -0.55 -4.51 -1.19
N VAL A 321 0.16 -3.79 -2.05
CA VAL A 321 1.22 -4.36 -2.91
C VAL A 321 2.47 -4.58 -2.06
N PHE A 322 2.98 -5.81 -2.10
CA PHE A 322 4.21 -6.21 -1.45
C PHE A 322 5.37 -6.22 -2.46
N ALA A 323 6.35 -5.32 -2.37
CA ALA A 323 6.50 -4.23 -1.40
C ALA A 323 7.14 -2.98 -2.04
N LEU A 324 7.24 -1.88 -1.29
CA LEU A 324 7.81 -0.63 -1.79
C LEU A 324 9.28 -0.79 -2.23
N PHE A 325 10.11 -1.41 -1.40
CA PHE A 325 11.55 -1.56 -1.66
C PHE A 325 11.99 -3.02 -1.65
N ASN A 326 13.12 -3.29 -2.33
CA ASN A 326 13.89 -4.50 -2.08
C ASN A 326 14.52 -4.43 -0.67
N GLU A 327 14.30 -5.47 0.14
CA GLU A 327 14.70 -5.52 1.54
C GLU A 327 15.87 -6.50 1.74
N ASN A 328 17.10 -5.99 1.74
CA ASN A 328 18.32 -6.83 1.66
C ASN A 328 18.62 -7.69 2.90
N LEU A 329 17.98 -7.44 4.05
CA LEU A 329 18.16 -8.22 5.28
C LEU A 329 17.06 -9.26 5.49
N LYS A 330 16.08 -9.39 4.59
CA LYS A 330 15.06 -10.44 4.70
C LYS A 330 15.72 -11.83 4.62
N PRO A 331 15.44 -12.73 5.59
CA PRO A 331 15.96 -14.10 5.58
C PRO A 331 15.23 -14.95 4.52
N GLY A 332 15.68 -16.18 4.31
CA GLY A 332 15.02 -17.12 3.41
C GLY A 332 15.54 -17.06 1.97
N PRO A 333 14.75 -17.51 0.97
CA PRO A 333 15.19 -17.62 -0.41
C PRO A 333 15.46 -16.26 -1.07
N VAL A 334 16.15 -16.24 -2.20
CA VAL A 334 16.54 -15.01 -2.91
C VAL A 334 15.34 -14.13 -3.26
N SER A 335 14.18 -14.71 -3.55
CA SER A 335 12.94 -13.95 -3.78
C SER A 335 12.60 -12.96 -2.68
N GLU A 336 12.81 -13.32 -1.41
CA GLU A 336 12.44 -12.49 -0.25
C GLU A 336 13.11 -11.12 -0.27
N ARG A 337 14.28 -10.99 -0.91
CA ARG A 337 15.04 -9.73 -1.03
C ARG A 337 14.71 -8.95 -2.30
N ASN A 338 13.79 -9.44 -3.13
CA ASN A 338 13.57 -8.96 -4.51
C ASN A 338 12.09 -8.69 -4.87
N TYR A 339 11.21 -8.48 -3.88
CA TYR A 339 9.79 -8.11 -4.08
C TYR A 339 9.53 -6.61 -4.32
N GLY A 340 10.55 -5.77 -4.17
CA GLY A 340 10.41 -4.33 -4.28
C GLY A 340 9.94 -3.85 -5.64
N LEU A 341 9.06 -2.85 -5.65
CA LEU A 341 8.78 -2.04 -6.84
C LEU A 341 9.97 -1.10 -7.15
N TYR A 342 10.68 -0.67 -6.11
CA TYR A 342 11.83 0.23 -6.18
C TYR A 342 13.07 -0.38 -5.53
N TYR A 343 14.23 -0.01 -6.06
CA TYR A 343 15.48 -0.15 -5.33
C TYR A 343 15.55 0.91 -4.22
N PRO A 344 16.38 0.70 -3.18
CA PRO A 344 16.56 1.67 -2.10
C PRO A 344 17.09 3.05 -2.55
N ASP A 345 17.64 3.16 -3.76
CA ASP A 345 18.06 4.45 -4.34
C ASP A 345 16.90 5.23 -4.98
N GLY A 346 15.69 4.67 -5.01
CA GLY A 346 14.49 5.27 -5.60
C GLY A 346 14.29 4.96 -7.09
N ASN A 347 15.21 4.24 -7.74
CA ASN A 347 15.01 3.79 -9.11
C ASN A 347 14.00 2.63 -9.14
N PRO A 348 13.08 2.59 -10.12
CA PRO A 348 12.18 1.46 -10.28
C PRO A 348 12.97 0.20 -10.64
N VAL A 349 12.60 -0.94 -10.04
CA VAL A 349 13.18 -2.26 -10.42
C VAL A 349 12.70 -2.66 -11.82
N TYR A 350 11.47 -2.28 -12.15
CA TYR A 350 10.81 -2.46 -13.45
C TYR A 350 9.71 -1.39 -13.59
N ASN A 351 9.27 -1.12 -14.83
CA ASN A 351 8.35 -0.02 -15.10
C ASN A 351 6.88 -0.44 -15.00
N ILE A 352 6.23 -0.12 -13.89
CA ILE A 352 4.79 -0.36 -13.67
C ILE A 352 3.88 0.80 -14.10
N GLY A 353 4.41 1.77 -14.85
CA GLY A 353 3.69 2.97 -15.27
C GLY A 353 3.53 4.03 -14.18
N LEU A 354 4.18 3.85 -13.02
CA LEU A 354 4.27 4.86 -11.96
C LEU A 354 5.54 5.70 -12.14
N GLN A 355 5.40 7.02 -12.07
CA GLN A 355 6.53 7.95 -12.04
C GLN A 355 6.70 8.47 -10.61
N GLY A 356 7.71 7.94 -9.91
CA GLY A 356 8.08 8.37 -8.57
C GLY A 356 9.23 9.37 -8.60
N TYR A 357 9.25 10.27 -7.63
CA TYR A 357 10.35 11.16 -7.34
C TYR A 357 10.85 10.91 -5.92
N LEU A 358 12.07 10.38 -5.81
CA LEU A 358 12.78 10.31 -4.53
C LEU A 358 13.71 11.53 -4.41
N PRO A 359 13.53 12.41 -3.42
CA PRO A 359 14.43 13.54 -3.22
C PRO A 359 15.88 13.06 -3.00
N GLU A 360 16.85 13.82 -3.51
CA GLU A 360 18.27 13.56 -3.23
C GLU A 360 18.57 13.70 -1.72
N MET A 361 19.62 13.02 -1.24
CA MET A 361 20.12 13.29 0.10
C MET A 361 20.76 14.67 0.14
N SER A 362 20.10 15.62 0.78
CA SER A 362 20.71 16.90 1.11
C SER A 362 21.76 16.68 2.20
N PHE A 363 23.03 16.67 1.84
CA PHE A 363 24.09 16.89 2.81
C PHE A 363 24.03 18.36 3.19
N ASP A 364 23.53 18.65 4.38
CA ASP A 364 23.46 20.01 4.91
C ASP A 364 24.89 20.47 5.25
N SER A 365 25.66 20.82 4.22
CA SER A 365 26.85 21.64 4.39
C SER A 365 26.37 23.00 4.88
N LYS A 366 26.82 23.40 6.07
CA LYS A 366 26.48 24.66 6.73
C LYS A 366 26.24 25.80 5.72
N SER A 367 24.97 26.15 5.56
CA SER A 367 24.42 27.46 5.23
C SER A 367 25.34 28.44 4.47
N ASN A 368 25.07 28.64 3.18
CA ASN A 368 25.09 29.97 2.58
C ASN A 368 23.70 30.25 2.00
N VAL A 369 22.77 30.59 2.90
CA VAL A 369 21.48 31.16 2.52
C VAL A 369 21.75 32.59 2.02
N LEU A 370 22.10 32.73 0.75
CA LEU A 370 21.83 33.95 0.02
C LEU A 370 20.31 33.99 -0.20
N SER A 371 19.64 34.65 0.75
CA SER A 371 18.19 34.80 0.77
C SER A 371 17.68 35.29 -0.59
N PHE A 372 16.65 34.64 -1.12
CA PHE A 372 15.95 34.99 -2.36
C PHE A 372 15.53 36.48 -2.40
N ASN A 373 15.33 37.07 -1.22
CA ASN A 373 15.07 38.50 -1.03
C ASN A 373 16.20 39.39 -1.59
N LEU A 374 17.47 39.01 -1.47
CA LEU A 374 18.59 39.83 -1.95
C LEU A 374 18.59 39.96 -3.48
N VAL A 375 18.23 38.89 -4.19
CA VAL A 375 18.13 38.89 -5.67
C VAL A 375 16.97 39.76 -6.14
N VAL A 376 15.83 39.72 -5.44
CA VAL A 376 14.66 40.57 -5.72
C VAL A 376 14.96 42.05 -5.45
N TYR A 377 15.74 42.37 -4.42
CA TYR A 377 16.16 43.75 -4.14
C TYR A 377 17.16 44.28 -5.18
N ILE A 378 18.07 43.44 -5.67
CA ILE A 378 19.02 43.84 -6.73
C ILE A 378 18.29 44.06 -8.05
N PHE A 379 17.31 43.21 -8.39
CA PHE A 379 16.53 43.38 -9.63
C PHE A 379 15.63 44.62 -9.60
N THR A 380 14.98 44.91 -8.48
CA THR A 380 14.15 46.13 -8.35
C THR A 380 15.02 47.40 -8.37
N PHE A 381 16.22 47.37 -7.79
CA PHE A 381 17.16 48.49 -7.84
C PHE A 381 17.72 48.75 -9.24
N LEU A 382 18.02 47.70 -10.01
CA LEU A 382 18.49 47.82 -11.40
C LEU A 382 17.40 48.32 -12.36
N LEU A 383 16.14 47.93 -12.14
CA LEU A 383 15.01 48.45 -12.92
C LEU A 383 14.77 49.94 -12.63
N PHE A 384 14.86 50.35 -11.36
CA PHE A 384 14.65 51.75 -10.96
C PHE A 384 15.76 52.69 -11.49
N THR A 385 17.02 52.22 -11.48
CA THR A 385 18.16 52.98 -12.01
C THR A 385 18.16 53.06 -13.54
N TRP A 386 17.64 52.04 -14.23
CA TRP A 386 17.46 52.07 -15.68
C TRP A 386 16.38 53.07 -16.11
N GLU A 387 15.27 53.18 -15.39
CA GLU A 387 14.22 54.17 -15.66
C GLU A 387 14.67 55.61 -15.42
N LEU A 388 15.48 55.87 -14.37
CA LEU A 388 16.06 57.18 -14.09
C LEU A 388 17.10 57.63 -15.14
N SER A 389 17.71 56.69 -15.87
CA SER A 389 18.67 56.99 -16.94
C SER A 389 18.02 57.42 -18.27
N ARG A 390 16.68 57.36 -18.34
CA ARG A 390 15.88 57.69 -19.53
C ARG A 390 15.09 59.01 -19.42
N GLN A 391 15.30 59.81 -18.37
CA GLN A 391 14.73 61.16 -18.24
C GLN A 391 15.73 62.25 -18.63
#